data_AF-A0A7Y3H7N6-F1
#
_entry.id   AF-A0A7Y3H7N6-F1
#
_cell.length_a   1.000
_cell.length_b   1.000
_cell.length_c   1.000
_cell.angle_alpha   90.00
_cell.angle_beta   90.00
_cell.angle_gamma   90.00
#
_symmetry.space_group_name_H-M   'P 1'
#
loop_
_entity.id
_entity.type
_entity.pdbx_description
1 polymer ?
#
loop_
_entity_poly.entity_id
_entity_poly.type
_entity_poly.pdbx_seq_one_letter_code
_entity_poly.pdbx_strand_id
1 'polypeptide(L)'
;MKHYKLIILLFFTVNLISQDLGKINASIERYFNKGIFTSTNASVSVFDISSQEEIIAYRSQKNLVPASSLKLFINLIALQVLGPNFTYETTVAYSGKIRSDGTLEGDIIIVGGGDPSLGSKKIKGTYSMDQFLELVCNKILSVGINCIKGNLIIDESIFDSYPVA
;
A
#
# COMPACT_ATOMS: atom_id res chain seq x y z
N MET A 1 -39.65 44.51 31.41
CA MET A 1 -38.25 44.99 31.25
C MET A 1 -37.20 44.17 32.04
N LYS A 2 -37.38 42.85 32.24
CA LYS A 2 -36.42 42.01 33.00
C LYS A 2 -35.97 40.72 32.29
N HIS A 3 -36.57 40.33 31.16
CA HIS A 3 -36.27 39.07 30.48
C HIS A 3 -35.18 39.14 29.39
N TYR A 4 -34.83 40.35 28.90
CA TYR A 4 -33.77 40.51 27.89
C TYR A 4 -32.34 40.39 28.46
N LYS A 5 -32.14 40.63 29.77
CA LYS A 5 -30.82 40.46 30.40
C LYS A 5 -30.37 38.99 30.45
N LEU A 6 -31.31 38.04 30.53
CA LEU A 6 -30.99 36.62 30.58
C LEU A 6 -30.58 36.07 29.19
N ILE A 7 -31.22 36.57 28.12
CA ILE A 7 -30.91 36.19 26.73
C ILE A 7 -29.53 36.74 26.29
N ILE A 8 -29.17 37.95 26.72
CA ILE A 8 -27.85 38.54 26.45
C ILE A 8 -26.73 37.78 27.18
N LEU A 9 -26.98 37.30 28.40
CA LEU A 9 -26.01 36.49 29.15
C LEU A 9 -25.80 35.10 28.53
N LEU A 10 -26.85 34.50 27.96
CA LEU A 10 -26.77 33.21 27.26
C LEU A 10 -26.01 33.32 25.93
N PHE A 11 -26.06 34.46 25.23
CA PHE A 11 -25.27 34.68 24.02
C PHE A 11 -23.77 34.92 24.30
N PHE A 12 -23.41 35.38 25.50
CA PHE A 12 -22.02 35.67 25.86
C PHE A 12 -21.23 34.41 26.24
N THR A 13 -21.88 33.36 26.72
CA THR A 13 -21.20 32.11 27.12
C THR A 13 -20.87 31.18 25.96
N VAL A 14 -21.60 31.26 24.84
CA VAL A 14 -21.36 30.39 23.66
C VAL A 14 -20.10 30.80 22.88
N ASN A 15 -19.66 32.05 22.98
CA ASN A 15 -18.49 32.55 22.25
C ASN A 15 -17.13 32.21 22.90
N LEU A 16 -17.11 31.58 24.07
CA LEU A 16 -15.86 31.31 24.80
C LEU A 16 -15.14 30.02 24.36
N ILE A 17 -15.77 29.17 23.53
CA ILE A 17 -15.19 27.87 23.12
C ILE A 17 -14.48 27.93 21.74
N SER A 18 -14.60 29.04 21.00
CA SER A 18 -14.08 29.14 19.62
C SER A 18 -12.63 29.69 19.50
N GLN A 19 -11.94 29.94 20.63
CA GLN A 19 -10.71 30.75 20.62
C GLN A 19 -9.39 29.97 20.43
N ASP A 20 -9.40 28.65 20.35
CA ASP A 20 -8.16 27.87 20.31
C ASP A 20 -7.70 27.51 18.88
N LEU A 21 -8.62 27.02 18.04
CA LEU A 21 -8.32 26.62 16.65
C LEU A 21 -7.86 27.79 15.76
N GLY A 22 -8.47 28.97 15.91
CA GLY A 22 -8.09 30.18 15.18
C GLY A 22 -6.65 30.63 15.48
N LYS A 23 -6.18 30.46 16.73
CA LYS A 23 -4.81 30.80 17.13
C LYS A 23 -3.79 29.81 16.56
N ILE A 24 -4.14 28.54 16.48
CA ILE A 24 -3.30 27.49 15.89
C ILE A 24 -3.14 27.72 14.39
N ASN A 25 -4.24 27.95 13.65
CA ASN A 25 -4.18 28.24 12.22
C ASN A 25 -3.33 29.48 11.90
N ALA A 26 -3.51 30.57 12.66
CA ALA A 26 -2.69 31.78 12.51
C ALA A 26 -1.19 31.55 12.83
N SER A 27 -0.88 30.64 13.75
CA SER A 27 0.50 30.26 14.09
C SER A 27 1.15 29.43 12.98
N ILE A 28 0.39 28.51 12.37
CA ILE A 28 0.82 27.69 11.24
C ILE A 28 1.06 28.56 10.00
N GLU A 29 0.14 29.47 9.70
CA GLU A 29 0.32 30.43 8.61
C GLU A 29 1.59 31.28 8.83
N ARG A 30 1.80 31.78 10.04
CA ARG A 30 3.02 32.53 10.39
C ARG A 30 4.29 31.70 10.25
N TYR A 31 4.24 30.40 10.54
CA TYR A 31 5.38 29.51 10.39
C TYR A 31 5.75 29.31 8.92
N PHE A 32 4.76 29.03 8.06
CA PHE A 32 4.99 28.84 6.63
C PHE A 32 5.32 30.14 5.87
N ASN A 33 4.98 31.31 6.43
CA ASN A 33 5.36 32.61 5.88
C ASN A 33 6.79 33.06 6.27
N LYS A 34 7.58 32.25 7.00
CA LYS A 34 8.96 32.59 7.39
C LYS A 34 10.01 31.89 6.55
N GLY A 35 11.10 32.62 6.25
CA GLY A 35 12.38 32.06 5.80
C GLY A 35 12.29 31.11 4.60
N ILE A 36 12.73 29.87 4.81
CA ILE A 36 12.92 28.82 3.79
C ILE A 36 11.63 28.33 3.11
N PHE A 37 10.45 28.69 3.61
CA PHE A 37 9.16 28.22 3.07
C PHE A 37 8.49 29.22 2.12
N THR A 38 9.07 30.42 1.94
CA THR A 38 8.49 31.51 1.13
C THR A 38 8.30 31.14 -0.35
N SER A 39 9.15 30.28 -0.90
CA SER A 39 9.03 29.73 -2.26
C SER A 39 8.46 28.31 -2.33
N THR A 40 8.00 27.75 -1.20
CA THR A 40 7.59 26.35 -1.09
C THR A 40 6.08 26.20 -1.25
N ASN A 41 5.67 25.20 -2.04
CA ASN A 41 4.29 24.77 -2.11
C ASN A 41 4.01 23.77 -0.97
N ALA A 42 3.59 24.29 0.17
CA ALA A 42 3.16 23.50 1.32
C ALA A 42 1.65 23.65 1.56
N SER A 43 1.04 22.58 2.06
CA SER A 43 -0.30 22.57 2.64
C SER A 43 -0.29 21.70 3.90
N VAL A 44 -1.19 22.01 4.84
CA VAL A 44 -1.43 21.22 6.04
C VAL A 44 -2.92 21.12 6.25
N SER A 45 -3.39 19.91 6.54
CA SER A 45 -4.78 19.64 6.90
C SER A 45 -4.78 18.62 8.04
N VAL A 46 -5.55 18.90 9.09
CA VAL A 46 -5.72 17.99 10.23
C VAL A 46 -7.20 17.90 10.54
N PHE A 47 -7.70 16.68 10.61
CA PHE A 47 -9.09 16.38 10.93
C PHE A 47 -9.19 15.68 12.28
N ASP A 48 -10.20 16.03 13.06
CA ASP A 48 -10.69 15.17 14.13
C ASP A 48 -11.48 14.02 13.50
N ILE A 49 -11.09 12.77 13.78
CA ILE A 49 -11.71 11.58 13.16
C ILE A 49 -13.14 11.36 13.66
N SER A 50 -13.44 11.75 14.91
CA SER A 50 -14.73 11.51 15.54
C SER A 50 -15.78 12.51 15.06
N SER A 51 -15.44 13.81 15.02
CA SER A 51 -16.34 14.87 14.56
C SER A 51 -16.26 15.12 13.06
N GLN A 52 -15.25 14.59 12.37
CA GLN A 52 -14.93 14.86 10.95
C GLN A 52 -14.64 16.35 10.67
N GLU A 53 -14.35 17.13 11.70
CA GLU A 53 -14.06 18.55 11.58
C GLU A 53 -12.60 18.78 11.18
N GLU A 54 -12.35 19.66 10.20
CA GLU A 54 -11.00 20.13 9.87
C GLU A 54 -10.56 21.15 10.93
N ILE A 55 -9.79 20.69 11.91
CA ILE A 55 -9.31 21.53 13.02
C ILE A 55 -8.12 22.42 12.61
N ILE A 56 -7.35 22.01 11.59
CA ILE A 56 -6.26 22.81 11.02
C ILE A 56 -6.38 22.84 9.50
N ALA A 57 -6.38 24.04 8.93
CA ALA A 57 -6.49 24.24 7.50
C ALA A 57 -5.48 25.30 7.01
N TYR A 58 -4.38 24.85 6.39
CA TYR A 58 -3.44 25.72 5.69
C TYR A 58 -3.33 25.29 4.23
N ARG A 59 -3.95 26.07 3.32
CA ARG A 59 -4.01 25.77 1.88
C ARG A 59 -4.50 24.33 1.60
N SER A 60 -5.44 23.82 2.39
CA SER A 60 -5.85 22.40 2.40
C SER A 60 -6.43 21.92 1.06
N GLN A 61 -6.98 22.83 0.25
CA GLN A 61 -7.52 22.54 -1.09
C GLN A 61 -6.48 22.66 -2.22
N LYS A 62 -5.20 22.81 -1.89
CA LYS A 62 -4.14 22.96 -2.89
C LYS A 62 -3.63 21.59 -3.36
N ASN A 63 -3.64 21.38 -4.67
CA ASN A 63 -3.02 20.20 -5.28
C ASN A 63 -1.49 20.23 -5.10
N LEU A 64 -0.94 19.13 -4.60
CA LEU A 64 0.49 18.89 -4.43
C LEU A 64 0.86 17.53 -5.02
N VAL A 65 2.13 17.36 -5.39
CA VAL A 65 2.66 16.04 -5.75
C VAL A 65 2.75 15.20 -4.46
N PRO A 66 2.02 14.08 -4.33
CA PRO A 66 1.89 13.35 -3.08
C PRO A 66 3.15 12.54 -2.72
N ALA A 67 4.06 12.32 -3.67
CA ALA A 67 5.21 11.42 -3.52
C ALA A 67 4.77 10.06 -2.91
N SER A 68 5.49 9.56 -1.90
CA SER A 68 5.14 8.28 -1.27
C SER A 68 3.81 8.27 -0.51
N SER A 69 3.17 9.43 -0.22
CA SER A 69 1.83 9.47 0.36
C SER A 69 0.77 8.89 -0.59
N LEU A 70 1.05 8.82 -1.90
CA LEU A 70 0.20 8.13 -2.87
C LEU A 70 -0.03 6.66 -2.52
N LYS A 71 0.91 6.02 -1.81
CA LYS A 71 0.81 4.61 -1.40
C LYS A 71 -0.41 4.35 -0.51
N LEU A 72 -0.92 5.36 0.21
CA LEU A 72 -2.15 5.21 1.00
C LEU A 72 -3.35 4.89 0.10
N PHE A 73 -3.50 5.64 -1.01
CA PHE A 73 -4.58 5.42 -1.97
C PHE A 73 -4.42 4.09 -2.71
N ILE A 74 -3.20 3.76 -3.16
CA ILE A 74 -2.94 2.49 -3.85
C ILE A 74 -3.20 1.30 -2.92
N ASN A 75 -2.82 1.37 -1.65
CA ASN A 75 -3.10 0.31 -0.67
C ASN A 75 -4.60 0.18 -0.39
N LEU A 76 -5.33 1.30 -0.29
CA LEU A 76 -6.78 1.27 -0.12
C LEU A 76 -7.47 0.59 -1.31
N ILE A 77 -7.07 0.95 -2.53
CA ILE A 77 -7.59 0.34 -3.76
C ILE A 77 -7.23 -1.14 -3.80
N ALA A 78 -5.99 -1.52 -3.48
CA ALA A 78 -5.58 -2.93 -3.44
C ALA A 78 -6.42 -3.72 -2.43
N LEU A 79 -6.65 -3.17 -1.23
CA LEU A 79 -7.49 -3.81 -0.22
C LEU A 79 -8.95 -3.96 -0.68
N GLN A 80 -9.48 -2.97 -1.41
CA GLN A 80 -10.84 -3.00 -1.92
C GLN A 80 -11.01 -3.98 -3.11
N VAL A 81 -10.02 -4.05 -4.00
CA VAL A 81 -10.07 -4.88 -5.21
C VAL A 81 -9.71 -6.34 -4.92
N LEU A 82 -8.65 -6.59 -4.15
CA LEU A 82 -8.16 -7.93 -3.85
C LEU A 82 -8.84 -8.52 -2.61
N GLY A 83 -9.22 -7.67 -1.65
CA GLY A 83 -9.72 -8.09 -0.35
C GLY A 83 -8.59 -8.35 0.67
N PRO A 84 -8.92 -8.36 1.98
CA PRO A 84 -7.94 -8.51 3.05
C PRO A 84 -7.30 -9.91 3.13
N ASN A 85 -7.93 -10.91 2.53
CA ASN A 85 -7.49 -12.31 2.58
C ASN A 85 -6.88 -12.79 1.26
N PHE A 86 -6.60 -11.87 0.33
CA PHE A 86 -5.96 -12.23 -0.93
C PHE A 86 -4.58 -12.82 -0.69
N THR A 87 -4.28 -13.89 -1.43
CA THR A 87 -2.97 -14.53 -1.45
C THR A 87 -2.52 -14.67 -2.89
N TYR A 88 -1.26 -14.36 -3.16
CA TYR A 88 -0.63 -14.62 -4.45
C TYR A 88 -0.43 -16.12 -4.65
N GLU A 89 -0.59 -16.59 -5.88
CA GLU A 89 -0.35 -17.99 -6.25
C GLU A 89 0.86 -18.07 -7.18
N THR A 90 1.75 -19.04 -6.94
CA THR A 90 2.82 -19.38 -7.89
C THR A 90 2.61 -20.81 -8.33
N THR A 91 2.45 -21.04 -9.61
CA THR A 91 2.15 -22.36 -10.17
C THR A 91 3.41 -23.02 -10.70
N VAL A 92 3.63 -24.28 -10.34
CA VAL A 92 4.68 -25.12 -10.94
C VAL A 92 3.99 -26.09 -11.90
N ALA A 93 4.26 -25.96 -13.19
CA ALA A 93 3.71 -26.77 -14.26
C ALA A 93 4.82 -27.49 -15.02
N TYR A 94 4.44 -28.44 -15.87
CA TYR A 94 5.35 -29.07 -16.81
C TYR A 94 4.66 -29.31 -18.15
N SER A 95 5.45 -29.36 -19.22
CA SER A 95 5.00 -29.74 -20.56
C SER A 95 5.47 -31.16 -20.90
N GLY A 96 4.86 -31.78 -21.90
CA GLY A 96 5.32 -33.10 -22.39
C GLY A 96 4.91 -34.27 -21.50
N LYS A 97 5.77 -35.30 -21.44
CA LYS A 97 5.45 -36.59 -20.78
C LYS A 97 6.58 -37.03 -19.86
N ILE A 98 6.19 -37.64 -18.74
CA ILE A 98 7.12 -38.28 -17.80
C ILE A 98 7.28 -39.74 -18.24
N ARG A 99 8.51 -40.16 -18.49
CA ARG A 99 8.85 -41.55 -18.81
C ARG A 99 8.83 -42.42 -17.57
N SER A 100 8.76 -43.74 -17.77
CA SER A 100 8.78 -44.72 -16.67
C SER A 100 10.05 -44.66 -15.82
N ASP A 101 11.15 -44.13 -16.34
CA ASP A 101 12.41 -43.91 -15.61
C ASP A 101 12.46 -42.58 -14.83
N GLY A 102 11.39 -41.77 -14.91
CA GLY A 102 11.28 -40.46 -14.28
C GLY A 102 11.84 -39.29 -15.10
N THR A 103 12.29 -39.54 -16.34
CA THR A 103 12.74 -38.47 -17.24
C THR A 103 11.54 -37.72 -17.82
N LEU A 104 11.49 -36.41 -17.61
CA LEU A 104 10.56 -35.50 -18.28
C LEU A 104 11.08 -35.18 -19.69
N GLU A 105 10.33 -35.60 -20.71
CA GLU A 105 10.50 -35.16 -22.10
C GLU A 105 9.67 -33.91 -22.35
N GLY A 106 10.11 -32.79 -21.77
CA GLY A 106 9.45 -31.49 -21.82
C GLY A 106 10.10 -30.51 -20.83
N ASP A 107 9.44 -29.39 -20.61
CA ASP A 107 9.93 -28.28 -19.80
C ASP A 107 9.25 -28.26 -18.42
N ILE A 108 9.95 -27.76 -17.41
CA ILE A 108 9.34 -27.27 -16.17
C ILE A 108 9.05 -25.78 -16.34
N ILE A 109 7.86 -25.34 -15.92
CA ILE A 109 7.42 -23.95 -16.04
C ILE A 109 7.01 -23.46 -14.65
N ILE A 110 7.61 -22.38 -14.17
CA ILE A 110 7.23 -21.70 -12.93
C ILE A 110 6.52 -20.41 -13.31
N VAL A 111 5.20 -20.39 -13.15
CA VAL A 111 4.35 -19.22 -13.45
C VAL A 111 4.20 -18.39 -12.18
N GLY A 112 4.80 -17.21 -12.17
CA GLY A 112 4.72 -16.28 -11.04
C GLY A 112 3.39 -15.53 -11.03
N GLY A 113 2.68 -15.54 -9.90
CA GLY A 113 1.45 -14.75 -9.74
C GLY A 113 1.67 -13.34 -9.19
N GLY A 114 2.92 -12.88 -9.09
CA GLY A 114 3.27 -11.52 -8.66
C GLY A 114 3.41 -11.32 -7.16
N ASP A 115 3.74 -12.37 -6.39
CA ASP A 115 3.99 -12.26 -4.95
C ASP A 115 5.18 -11.31 -4.65
N PRO A 116 4.94 -10.10 -4.09
CA PRO A 116 6.00 -9.14 -3.80
C PRO A 116 6.83 -9.54 -2.57
N SER A 117 6.43 -10.60 -1.88
CA SER A 117 7.08 -11.13 -0.68
C SER A 117 7.92 -12.38 -0.92
N LEU A 118 7.85 -12.97 -2.12
CA LEU A 118 8.55 -14.20 -2.47
C LEU A 118 10.06 -14.09 -2.21
N GLY A 119 10.56 -14.94 -1.31
CA GLY A 119 11.98 -14.97 -0.94
C GLY A 119 12.45 -13.80 -0.08
N SER A 120 11.54 -12.93 0.38
CA SER A 120 11.87 -11.79 1.23
C SER A 120 12.32 -12.24 2.62
N LYS A 121 13.51 -11.80 3.04
CA LYS A 121 14.00 -11.98 4.42
C LYS A 121 13.40 -10.95 5.40
N LYS A 122 12.67 -9.95 4.91
CA LYS A 122 12.16 -8.83 5.71
C LYS A 122 10.72 -9.04 6.18
N ILE A 123 9.95 -9.87 5.47
CA ILE A 123 8.54 -10.12 5.78
C ILE A 123 8.48 -11.41 6.60
N LYS A 124 7.88 -11.33 7.79
CA LYS A 124 7.71 -12.50 8.65
C LYS A 124 6.57 -13.36 8.12
N GLY A 125 6.72 -14.68 8.21
CA GLY A 125 5.68 -15.64 7.79
C GLY A 125 5.70 -15.97 6.30
N THR A 126 6.68 -15.48 5.54
CA THR A 126 6.87 -15.80 4.12
C THR A 126 8.02 -16.79 3.96
N TYR A 127 7.99 -17.56 2.87
CA TYR A 127 9.08 -18.47 2.54
C TYR A 127 10.35 -17.67 2.20
N SER A 128 11.49 -18.09 2.75
CA SER A 128 12.78 -17.67 2.21
C SER A 128 12.96 -18.23 0.80
N MET A 129 13.91 -17.67 0.03
CA MET A 129 14.19 -18.18 -1.31
C MET A 129 14.59 -19.67 -1.27
N ASP A 130 15.43 -20.07 -0.30
CA ASP A 130 15.86 -21.46 -0.16
C ASP A 130 14.67 -22.39 0.15
N GLN A 131 13.76 -21.97 1.05
CA GLN A 131 12.56 -22.75 1.38
C GLN A 131 11.60 -22.85 0.19
N PHE A 132 11.45 -21.78 -0.59
CA PHE A 132 10.63 -21.80 -1.80
C PHE A 132 11.22 -22.76 -2.84
N LEU A 133 12.52 -22.71 -3.09
CA LEU A 133 13.19 -23.62 -4.02
C LEU A 133 13.08 -25.08 -3.56
N GLU A 134 13.24 -25.34 -2.26
CA GLU A 134 13.03 -26.68 -1.70
C GLU A 134 11.59 -27.17 -1.92
N LEU A 135 10.59 -26.30 -1.71
CA LEU A 135 9.18 -26.62 -1.97
C LEU A 135 8.95 -26.98 -3.45
N VAL A 136 9.52 -26.20 -4.38
CA VAL A 136 9.42 -26.43 -5.82
C VAL A 136 10.07 -27.78 -6.19
N CYS A 137 11.29 -28.03 -5.74
CA CYS A 137 11.99 -29.30 -5.95
C CYS A 137 11.18 -30.49 -5.42
N ASN A 138 10.66 -30.40 -4.21
CA ASN A 138 9.84 -31.45 -3.60
C ASN A 138 8.56 -31.71 -4.40
N LYS A 139 7.93 -30.67 -4.95
CA LYS A 139 6.75 -30.83 -5.82
C LYS A 139 7.09 -31.53 -7.13
N ILE A 140 8.20 -31.16 -7.78
CA ILE A 140 8.67 -31.81 -9.01
C ILE A 140 8.98 -33.30 -8.77
N LEU A 141 9.70 -33.61 -7.68
CA LEU A 141 10.01 -34.98 -7.30
C LEU A 141 8.75 -35.79 -6.97
N SER A 142 7.76 -35.17 -6.31
CA SER A 142 6.52 -35.84 -5.89
C SER A 142 5.65 -36.34 -7.06
N VAL A 143 5.81 -35.75 -8.25
CA VAL A 143 5.13 -36.19 -9.48
C VAL A 143 5.96 -37.18 -10.30
N GLY A 144 7.11 -37.63 -9.77
CA GLY A 144 7.96 -38.67 -10.36
C GLY A 144 9.02 -38.15 -11.32
N ILE A 145 9.23 -36.83 -11.41
CA ILE A 145 10.25 -36.25 -12.28
C ILE A 145 11.59 -36.23 -11.55
N ASN A 146 12.58 -36.95 -12.06
CA ASN A 146 13.94 -37.03 -11.50
C ASN A 146 15.02 -36.53 -12.47
N CYS A 147 14.68 -36.35 -13.75
CA CYS A 147 15.54 -35.85 -14.80
C CYS A 147 14.71 -34.98 -15.75
N ILE A 148 15.22 -33.82 -16.14
CA ILE A 148 14.55 -32.87 -17.04
C ILE A 148 15.36 -32.80 -18.32
N LYS A 149 14.75 -33.17 -19.46
CA LYS A 149 15.42 -33.11 -20.77
C LYS A 149 15.23 -31.75 -21.46
N GLY A 150 14.13 -31.05 -21.16
CA GLY A 150 13.86 -29.71 -21.65
C GLY A 150 14.45 -28.63 -20.76
N ASN A 151 13.76 -27.49 -20.71
CA ASN A 151 14.20 -26.29 -20.04
C ASN A 151 13.49 -26.10 -18.69
N LEU A 152 14.08 -25.25 -17.86
CA LEU A 152 13.39 -24.58 -16.76
C LEU A 152 12.99 -23.19 -17.24
N ILE A 153 11.69 -22.94 -17.31
CA ILE A 153 11.10 -21.68 -17.76
C ILE A 153 10.54 -20.95 -16.55
N ILE A 154 10.91 -19.68 -16.40
CA ILE A 154 10.29 -18.77 -15.44
C ILE A 154 9.35 -17.87 -16.24
N ASP A 155 8.05 -18.00 -15.99
CA ASP A 155 7.01 -17.26 -16.68
C ASP A 155 6.53 -16.09 -15.81
N GLU A 156 6.91 -14.89 -16.24
CA GLU A 156 6.52 -13.61 -15.64
C GLU A 156 5.44 -12.86 -16.44
N SER A 157 4.81 -13.53 -17.42
CA SER A 157 3.87 -12.91 -18.37
C SER A 157 2.55 -12.42 -17.75
N ILE A 158 2.32 -12.65 -16.45
CA ILE A 158 1.20 -12.04 -15.71
C ILE A 158 1.26 -10.51 -15.75
N PHE A 159 2.46 -9.94 -15.91
CA PHE A 159 2.65 -8.51 -16.09
C PHE A 159 3.31 -8.23 -17.43
N ASP A 160 2.91 -7.11 -18.04
CA ASP A 160 3.56 -6.63 -19.26
C ASP A 160 5.05 -6.36 -19.00
N SER A 161 5.90 -6.92 -19.86
CA SER A 161 7.34 -6.66 -19.85
C SER A 161 7.62 -5.27 -20.42
N TYR A 162 7.57 -4.24 -19.58
CA TYR A 162 8.17 -2.95 -19.92
C TYR A 162 9.63 -2.97 -19.46
N PRO A 163 10.62 -2.88 -20.37
CA PRO A 163 11.96 -2.52 -19.92
C PRO A 163 11.85 -1.17 -19.23
N VAL A 164 12.20 -1.13 -17.95
CA VAL A 164 12.34 0.11 -17.21
C VAL A 164 13.49 0.85 -17.89
N ALA A 165 13.15 1.89 -18.66
CA ALA A 165 14.11 2.79 -19.29
C ALA A 165 14.92 3.56 -18.23
#